data_AF-A0A2A5M6N1-F1
#
_entry.id   AF-A0A2A5M6N1-F1
#
_cell.length_a   1.000
_cell.length_b   1.000
_cell.length_c   1.000
_cell.angle_alpha   90.00
_cell.angle_beta   90.00
_cell.angle_gamma   90.00
#
_symmetry.space_group_name_H-M   'P 1'
#
loop_
_entity.id
_entity.type
_entity.pdbx_description
1 polymer ?
#
loop_
_entity_poly.entity_id
_entity_poly.type
_entity_poly.pdbx_seq_one_letter_code
_entity_poly.pdbx_strand_id
1 'polypeptide(L)'
;MAKLSNEELKNILEDRIKKLENSTLKEDKFINEESVKILARHLSLGNEIPVLAQRFFQIAPKTKLVWLHLCECTGCSESLLRSELPSFDELIFDFFSLEYHETLMAANGTKAEELLEHVLEEDFILAVEGGVAAIDTFFLTIGAQGESGYEILEKLAAKAKAIFAVGTCSSYGGIQAAYPNPSKTCGISEVLSQKVVNIPGCPPSDVNIITTLSFFALFGVLPELDEQNRPVWAYGKCLHDMCERKAKFESGIFAEHFDDEATKNGACLFKIGCKGPYTYNNCPKVKFNAKTSWPVAAGHG
;
A
#
# COMPACT_ATOMS: atom_id res chain seq x y z
N MET A 1 6.46 -14.23 -8.92
CA MET A 1 5.44 -14.47 -9.97
C MET A 1 6.00 -13.85 -11.23
N ALA A 2 5.84 -14.53 -12.38
CA ALA A 2 6.26 -13.95 -13.64
C ALA A 2 5.45 -12.68 -13.92
N LYS A 3 6.09 -11.71 -14.57
CA LYS A 3 5.45 -10.49 -15.06
C LYS A 3 4.35 -10.86 -16.06
N LEU A 4 3.10 -10.54 -15.75
CA LEU A 4 2.01 -10.62 -16.72
C LEU A 4 2.19 -9.50 -17.76
N SER A 5 2.08 -9.87 -19.03
CA SER A 5 2.03 -8.94 -20.14
C SER A 5 0.73 -8.13 -20.15
N ASN A 6 0.74 -7.00 -20.85
CA ASN A 6 -0.49 -6.20 -21.03
C ASN A 6 -1.60 -7.00 -21.71
N GLU A 7 -1.25 -7.93 -22.61
CA GLU A 7 -2.23 -8.78 -23.28
C GLU A 7 -2.88 -9.77 -22.30
N GLU A 8 -2.10 -10.38 -21.40
CA GLU A 8 -2.62 -11.27 -20.36
C GLU A 8 -3.51 -10.52 -19.37
N LEU A 9 -3.11 -9.32 -18.93
CA LEU A 9 -3.91 -8.48 -18.04
C LEU A 9 -5.23 -8.05 -18.69
N LYS A 10 -5.19 -7.69 -19.98
CA LYS A 10 -6.39 -7.39 -20.77
C LYS A 10 -7.34 -8.59 -20.80
N ASN A 11 -6.84 -9.77 -21.15
CA ASN A 11 -7.64 -11.00 -21.21
C ASN A 11 -8.29 -11.35 -19.87
N ILE A 12 -7.55 -11.20 -18.76
CA ILE A 12 -8.10 -11.40 -17.40
C ILE A 12 -9.27 -10.45 -17.16
N LEU A 13 -9.11 -9.18 -17.50
CA LEU A 13 -10.11 -8.16 -17.25
C LEU A 13 -11.36 -8.35 -18.12
N GLU A 14 -11.20 -8.70 -19.40
CA GLU A 14 -12.30 -9.04 -20.30
C GLU A 14 -13.11 -10.25 -19.80
N ASP A 15 -12.44 -11.31 -19.36
CA ASP A 15 -13.11 -12.50 -18.80
C ASP A 15 -13.88 -12.16 -17.52
N ARG A 16 -13.30 -11.35 -16.62
CA ARG A 16 -13.97 -10.88 -15.41
C ARG A 16 -15.19 -10.02 -15.72
N ILE A 17 -15.10 -9.10 -16.67
CA ILE A 17 -16.25 -8.29 -17.13
C ILE A 17 -17.35 -9.19 -17.68
N LYS A 18 -17.01 -10.13 -18.58
CA LYS A 18 -17.98 -11.06 -19.17
C LYS A 18 -18.68 -11.92 -18.12
N LYS A 19 -17.98 -12.36 -17.07
CA LYS A 19 -18.57 -13.10 -15.95
C LYS A 19 -19.55 -12.23 -15.15
N LEU A 20 -19.19 -10.97 -14.89
CA LEU A 20 -20.03 -10.03 -14.15
C LEU A 20 -21.28 -9.62 -14.93
N GLU A 21 -21.19 -9.42 -16.23
CA GLU A 21 -22.34 -9.07 -17.07
C GLU A 21 -23.44 -10.14 -17.08
N ASN A 22 -23.07 -11.39 -16.80
CA ASN A 22 -23.99 -12.53 -16.69
C ASN A 22 -24.36 -12.88 -15.23
N SER A 23 -23.91 -12.09 -14.26
CA SER A 23 -24.07 -12.36 -12.83
C SER A 23 -25.18 -11.51 -12.22
N THR A 24 -25.84 -12.04 -11.18
CA THR A 24 -26.76 -11.26 -10.34
C THR A 24 -26.05 -10.28 -9.40
N LEU A 25 -24.72 -10.37 -9.29
CA LEU A 25 -23.89 -9.47 -8.49
C LEU A 25 -23.52 -8.18 -9.21
N LYS A 26 -24.01 -7.98 -10.45
CA LYS A 26 -23.77 -6.78 -11.24
C LYS A 26 -24.36 -5.56 -10.52
N GLU A 27 -23.53 -4.55 -10.32
CA GLU A 27 -23.95 -3.21 -9.94
C GLU A 27 -23.97 -2.30 -11.17
N ASP A 28 -24.61 -1.14 -11.09
CA ASP A 28 -24.45 -0.08 -12.08
C ASP A 28 -24.17 1.22 -11.31
N LYS A 29 -22.91 1.67 -11.37
CA LYS A 29 -22.45 2.86 -10.67
C LYS A 29 -21.61 3.77 -11.56
N PHE A 30 -21.58 5.05 -11.20
CA PHE A 30 -20.67 6.01 -11.80
C PHE A 30 -19.27 5.80 -11.21
N ILE A 31 -18.24 5.90 -12.05
CA ILE A 31 -16.83 5.81 -11.65
C ILE A 31 -16.10 6.99 -12.28
N ASN A 32 -15.24 7.67 -11.52
CA ASN A 32 -14.41 8.74 -12.07
C ASN A 32 -13.36 8.19 -13.06
N GLU A 33 -13.50 8.54 -14.33
CA GLU A 33 -12.62 8.08 -15.41
C GLU A 33 -11.17 8.54 -15.23
N GLU A 34 -10.95 9.72 -14.67
CA GLU A 34 -9.60 10.26 -14.47
C GLU A 34 -8.86 9.48 -13.38
N SER A 35 -9.56 9.08 -12.32
CA SER A 35 -9.03 8.22 -11.26
C SER A 35 -8.54 6.88 -11.81
N VAL A 36 -9.34 6.25 -12.68
CA VAL A 36 -8.96 4.99 -13.34
C VAL A 36 -7.77 5.18 -14.29
N LYS A 37 -7.74 6.26 -15.07
CA LYS A 37 -6.61 6.59 -15.95
C LYS A 37 -5.32 6.78 -15.17
N ILE A 38 -5.36 7.45 -14.03
CA ILE A 38 -4.18 7.68 -13.17
C ILE A 38 -3.67 6.36 -12.59
N LEU A 39 -4.55 5.50 -12.07
CA LEU A 39 -4.18 4.16 -11.60
C LEU A 39 -3.49 3.35 -12.72
N ALA A 40 -4.08 3.33 -13.91
CA ALA A 40 -3.52 2.64 -15.06
C ALA A 40 -2.16 3.20 -15.50
N ARG A 41 -1.98 4.52 -15.43
CA ARG A 41 -0.70 5.19 -15.72
C ARG A 41 0.39 4.81 -14.72
N HIS A 42 0.08 4.75 -13.43
CA HIS A 42 1.05 4.34 -12.41
C HIS A 42 1.51 2.88 -12.62
N LEU A 43 0.57 2.01 -12.99
CA LEU A 43 0.81 0.61 -13.32
C LEU A 43 1.45 0.40 -14.71
N SER A 44 1.57 1.45 -15.53
CA SER A 44 2.07 1.36 -16.91
C SER A 44 1.27 0.39 -17.79
N LEU A 45 -0.06 0.39 -17.61
CA LEU A 45 -0.98 -0.44 -18.38
C LEU A 45 -1.16 0.09 -19.82
N GLY A 46 -1.39 -0.81 -20.77
CA GLY A 46 -1.61 -0.49 -22.18
C GLY A 46 -2.90 0.32 -22.39
N ASN A 47 -2.96 1.09 -23.49
CA ASN A 47 -4.00 2.10 -23.75
C ASN A 47 -5.45 1.58 -23.75
N GLU A 48 -5.67 0.29 -23.99
CA GLU A 48 -7.00 -0.32 -24.01
C GLU A 48 -7.51 -0.70 -22.61
N ILE A 49 -6.58 -0.97 -21.67
CA ILE A 49 -6.92 -1.43 -20.32
C ILE A 49 -7.67 -0.36 -19.49
N PRO A 50 -7.35 0.95 -19.53
CA PRO A 50 -8.13 1.96 -18.81
C PRO A 50 -9.64 1.93 -19.10
N VAL A 51 -10.03 1.71 -20.36
CA VAL A 51 -11.45 1.63 -20.77
C VAL A 51 -12.11 0.40 -20.17
N LEU A 52 -11.41 -0.74 -20.20
CA LEU A 52 -11.89 -1.98 -19.59
C LEU A 52 -11.93 -1.88 -18.05
N ALA A 53 -10.94 -1.24 -17.43
CA ALA A 53 -10.88 -1.03 -15.99
C ALA A 53 -12.03 -0.14 -15.52
N GLN A 54 -12.32 0.92 -16.28
CA GLN A 54 -13.48 1.78 -16.06
C GLN A 54 -14.77 0.96 -16.12
N ARG A 55 -14.94 0.16 -17.18
CA ARG A 55 -16.12 -0.70 -17.34
C ARG A 55 -16.25 -1.71 -16.21
N PHE A 56 -15.14 -2.34 -15.80
CA PHE A 56 -15.12 -3.30 -14.70
C PHE A 56 -15.60 -2.64 -13.41
N PHE A 57 -15.02 -1.50 -13.02
CA PHE A 57 -15.43 -0.82 -11.79
C PHE A 57 -16.88 -0.32 -11.84
N GLN A 58 -17.41 0.04 -13.00
CA GLN A 58 -18.82 0.43 -13.13
C GLN A 58 -19.80 -0.70 -12.83
N ILE A 59 -19.38 -1.96 -12.99
CA ILE A 59 -20.27 -3.13 -12.87
C ILE A 59 -19.93 -4.10 -11.74
N ALA A 60 -18.68 -4.08 -11.26
CA ALA A 60 -18.21 -4.99 -10.23
C ALA A 60 -18.68 -4.54 -8.84
N PRO A 61 -19.08 -5.47 -7.96
CA PRO A 61 -19.24 -5.15 -6.55
C PRO A 61 -17.90 -4.67 -5.98
N LYS A 62 -17.97 -3.80 -4.98
CA LYS A 62 -16.76 -3.26 -4.34
C LYS A 62 -15.93 -4.38 -3.72
N THR A 63 -14.61 -4.26 -3.84
CA THR A 63 -13.71 -5.23 -3.21
C THR A 63 -13.73 -5.01 -1.70
N LYS A 64 -14.12 -6.03 -0.94
CA LYS A 64 -14.15 -5.95 0.53
C LYS A 64 -12.73 -5.89 1.08
N LEU A 65 -12.48 -4.90 1.94
CA LEU A 65 -11.19 -4.60 2.53
C LEU A 65 -11.31 -4.61 4.06
N VAL A 66 -10.49 -5.43 4.70
CA VAL A 66 -10.23 -5.40 6.14
C VAL A 66 -8.90 -4.70 6.35
N TRP A 67 -8.88 -3.61 7.12
CA TRP A 67 -7.67 -2.90 7.52
C TRP A 67 -7.41 -3.16 9.01
N LEU A 68 -6.45 -4.05 9.29
CA LEU A 68 -6.07 -4.44 10.64
C LEU A 68 -4.91 -3.57 11.14
N HIS A 69 -5.08 -2.95 12.31
CA HIS A 69 -3.99 -2.27 13.02
C HIS A 69 -3.30 -3.23 13.98
N LEU A 70 -1.97 -3.24 13.94
CA LEU A 70 -1.11 -3.96 14.88
C LEU A 70 -0.20 -3.00 15.64
N CYS A 71 1.09 -3.31 15.85
CA CYS A 71 2.02 -2.39 16.51
C CYS A 71 2.39 -1.26 15.54
N GLU A 72 1.71 -0.12 15.67
CA GLU A 72 1.68 0.93 14.65
C GLU A 72 1.63 2.35 15.24
N CYS A 73 1.57 3.35 14.35
CA CYS A 73 1.46 4.77 14.70
C CYS A 73 0.39 5.51 13.90
N THR A 74 -0.46 4.78 13.17
CA THR A 74 -1.55 5.27 12.32
C THR A 74 -1.10 6.11 11.12
N GLY A 75 0.21 6.23 10.89
CA GLY A 75 0.78 6.99 9.79
C GLY A 75 0.40 6.45 8.40
N CYS A 76 0.15 5.14 8.26
CA CYS A 76 -0.21 4.56 6.97
C CYS A 76 -1.68 4.82 6.64
N SER A 77 -2.60 4.67 7.59
CA SER A 77 -3.98 5.16 7.45
C SER A 77 -4.02 6.66 7.15
N GLU A 78 -3.21 7.45 7.85
CA GLU A 78 -3.09 8.87 7.59
C GLU A 78 -2.57 9.15 6.16
N SER A 79 -1.64 8.36 5.64
CA SER A 79 -1.22 8.48 4.22
C SER A 79 -2.37 8.12 3.26
N LEU A 80 -3.12 7.05 3.53
CA LEU A 80 -4.28 6.65 2.74
C LEU A 80 -5.31 7.79 2.64
N LEU A 81 -5.58 8.47 3.75
CA LEU A 81 -6.51 9.60 3.83
C LEU A 81 -6.03 10.85 3.04
N ARG A 82 -4.77 10.87 2.59
CA ARG A 82 -4.17 11.97 1.80
C ARG A 82 -4.23 11.72 0.30
N SER A 83 -4.86 10.62 -0.12
CA SER A 83 -5.09 10.31 -1.53
C SER A 83 -5.91 11.41 -2.21
N GLU A 84 -5.36 11.98 -3.28
CA GLU A 84 -6.03 13.02 -4.08
C GLU A 84 -6.85 12.41 -5.22
N LEU A 85 -6.28 11.41 -5.92
CA LEU A 85 -6.88 10.88 -7.15
C LEU A 85 -6.47 9.41 -7.41
N PRO A 86 -7.38 8.43 -7.22
CA PRO A 86 -8.71 8.59 -6.62
C PRO A 86 -8.65 9.21 -5.22
N SER A 87 -9.63 10.05 -4.87
CA SER A 87 -9.74 10.58 -3.51
C SER A 87 -10.15 9.47 -2.52
N PHE A 88 -10.02 9.72 -1.21
CA PHE A 88 -10.39 8.72 -0.22
C PHE A 88 -11.89 8.36 -0.28
N ASP A 89 -12.77 9.33 -0.52
CA ASP A 89 -14.21 9.10 -0.70
C ASP A 89 -14.50 8.25 -1.94
N GLU A 90 -13.88 8.54 -3.08
CA GLU A 90 -13.97 7.68 -4.26
C GLU A 90 -13.50 6.25 -3.93
N LEU A 91 -12.37 6.11 -3.22
CA LEU A 91 -11.83 4.81 -2.83
C LEU A 91 -12.86 3.94 -2.09
N ILE A 92 -13.56 4.48 -1.09
CA ILE A 92 -14.49 3.72 -0.22
C ILE A 92 -15.92 3.64 -0.77
N PHE A 93 -16.32 4.55 -1.65
CA PHE A 93 -17.67 4.55 -2.23
C PHE A 93 -17.73 3.82 -3.57
N ASP A 94 -16.63 3.79 -4.34
CA ASP A 94 -16.64 3.26 -5.70
C ASP A 94 -15.85 1.96 -5.85
N PHE A 95 -14.66 1.86 -5.23
CA PHE A 95 -13.70 0.78 -5.47
C PHE A 95 -13.70 -0.30 -4.38
N PHE A 96 -13.71 0.10 -3.12
CA PHE A 96 -13.58 -0.79 -1.97
C PHE A 96 -14.76 -0.65 -1.01
N SER A 97 -15.09 -1.73 -0.31
CA SER A 97 -15.97 -1.70 0.85
C SER A 97 -15.10 -1.91 2.08
N LEU A 98 -15.02 -0.88 2.95
CA LEU A 98 -14.19 -0.95 4.15
C LEU A 98 -15.00 -1.63 5.26
N GLU A 99 -14.81 -2.95 5.40
CA GLU A 99 -15.57 -3.78 6.33
C GLU A 99 -15.09 -3.61 7.79
N TYR A 100 -13.80 -3.29 7.96
CA TYR A 100 -13.20 -3.07 9.26
C TYR A 100 -12.01 -2.12 9.15
N HIS A 101 -11.99 -1.08 10.00
CA HIS A 101 -10.89 -0.14 10.16
C HIS A 101 -11.11 0.66 11.45
N GLU A 102 -10.33 0.38 12.50
CA GLU A 102 -10.59 0.91 13.86
C GLU A 102 -10.61 2.44 13.94
N THR A 103 -9.79 3.13 13.15
CA THR A 103 -9.77 4.61 13.09
C THR A 103 -11.02 5.23 12.48
N LEU A 104 -11.73 4.54 11.59
CA LEU A 104 -12.78 5.14 10.75
C LEU A 104 -14.19 4.54 10.97
N MET A 105 -14.27 3.32 11.48
CA MET A 105 -15.54 2.63 11.66
C MET A 105 -16.41 3.26 12.76
N ALA A 106 -17.73 3.23 12.58
CA ALA A 106 -18.67 3.72 13.59
C ALA A 106 -18.87 2.72 14.75
N ALA A 107 -18.77 1.42 14.47
CA ALA A 107 -18.89 0.38 15.47
C ALA A 107 -17.67 0.38 16.42
N ASN A 108 -17.89 0.01 17.67
CA ASN A 108 -16.86 0.00 18.72
C ASN A 108 -17.16 -1.09 19.75
N GLY A 109 -16.15 -1.44 20.56
CA GLY A 109 -16.26 -2.51 21.55
C GLY A 109 -16.68 -3.83 20.91
N THR A 110 -17.63 -4.53 21.53
CA THR A 110 -18.10 -5.86 21.07
C THR A 110 -18.70 -5.81 19.66
N LYS A 111 -19.29 -4.69 19.23
CA LYS A 111 -19.80 -4.56 17.86
C LYS A 111 -18.69 -4.55 16.81
N ALA A 112 -17.51 -4.05 17.17
CA ALA A 112 -16.35 -4.10 16.27
C ALA A 112 -15.83 -5.54 16.14
N GLU A 113 -15.85 -6.31 17.24
CA GLU A 113 -15.51 -7.74 17.23
C GLU A 113 -16.51 -8.54 16.39
N GLU A 114 -17.82 -8.29 16.52
CA GLU A 114 -18.86 -8.92 15.70
C GLU A 114 -18.63 -8.69 14.19
N LEU A 115 -18.13 -7.51 13.79
CA LEU A 115 -17.79 -7.24 12.39
C LEU A 115 -16.61 -8.09 11.90
N LEU A 116 -15.59 -8.29 12.74
CA LEU A 116 -14.48 -9.20 12.42
C LEU A 116 -14.94 -10.66 12.30
N GLU A 117 -15.90 -11.10 13.12
CA GLU A 117 -16.46 -12.44 12.96
C GLU A 117 -17.25 -12.59 11.65
N HIS A 118 -18.10 -11.61 11.33
CA HIS A 118 -18.91 -11.66 10.11
C HIS A 118 -18.05 -11.65 8.83
N VAL A 119 -16.97 -10.87 8.79
CA VAL A 119 -16.14 -10.77 7.57
C VAL A 119 -15.43 -12.08 7.22
N LEU A 120 -15.25 -13.00 8.18
CA LEU A 120 -14.62 -14.31 7.95
C LEU A 120 -15.49 -15.26 7.12
N GLU A 121 -16.78 -14.98 7.01
CA GLU A 121 -17.73 -15.71 6.17
C GLU A 121 -17.76 -15.17 4.73
N GLU A 122 -17.01 -14.09 4.46
CA GLU A 122 -17.05 -13.36 3.19
C GLU A 122 -15.70 -13.41 2.45
N ASP A 123 -15.72 -13.01 1.18
CA ASP A 123 -14.52 -12.83 0.39
C ASP A 123 -13.95 -11.41 0.60
N PHE A 124 -12.77 -11.31 1.21
CA PHE A 124 -12.09 -10.04 1.48
C PHE A 124 -10.59 -10.07 1.18
N ILE A 125 -10.00 -8.88 1.06
CA ILE A 125 -8.55 -8.68 1.12
C ILE A 125 -8.17 -8.07 2.47
N LEU A 126 -6.99 -8.44 2.97
CA LEU A 126 -6.46 -7.98 4.25
C LEU A 126 -5.32 -6.99 4.01
N ALA A 127 -5.49 -5.75 4.45
CA ALA A 127 -4.39 -4.80 4.62
C ALA A 127 -4.02 -4.76 6.11
N VAL A 128 -2.71 -4.81 6.40
CA VAL A 128 -2.20 -4.78 7.76
C VAL A 128 -1.26 -3.59 7.91
N GLU A 129 -1.58 -2.72 8.87
CA GLU A 129 -0.74 -1.63 9.32
C GLU A 129 -0.12 -2.02 10.66
N GLY A 130 1.22 -1.94 10.77
CA GLY A 130 1.92 -2.26 12.02
C GLY A 130 2.64 -3.62 12.04
N GLY A 131 3.69 -3.70 12.84
CA GLY A 131 4.40 -4.96 13.06
C GLY A 131 3.64 -5.87 14.01
N VAL A 132 4.00 -7.14 14.06
CA VAL A 132 3.33 -8.15 14.90
C VAL A 132 4.20 -8.57 16.07
N ALA A 133 3.64 -8.57 17.29
CA ALA A 133 4.28 -9.13 18.49
C ALA A 133 3.82 -10.59 18.67
N ALA A 134 4.46 -11.54 17.99
CA ALA A 134 4.04 -12.94 17.99
C ALA A 134 4.65 -13.80 19.12
N ILE A 135 5.72 -13.33 19.77
CA ILE A 135 6.38 -14.07 20.86
C ILE A 135 5.73 -13.72 22.21
N ASP A 136 5.76 -12.43 22.56
CA ASP A 136 5.17 -11.92 23.78
C ASP A 136 3.87 -11.19 23.42
N THR A 137 2.82 -11.96 23.14
CA THR A 137 1.58 -11.46 22.51
C THR A 137 0.83 -10.40 23.32
N PHE A 138 1.07 -10.32 24.63
CA PHE A 138 0.48 -9.30 25.51
C PHE A 138 0.93 -7.86 25.19
N PHE A 139 1.97 -7.66 24.37
CA PHE A 139 2.36 -6.31 23.92
C PHE A 139 1.30 -5.65 23.02
N LEU A 140 0.38 -6.44 22.45
CA LEU A 140 -0.77 -5.92 21.74
C LEU A 140 -1.97 -6.86 21.86
N THR A 141 -3.01 -6.37 22.54
CA THR A 141 -4.33 -6.98 22.59
C THR A 141 -5.38 -6.02 22.05
N ILE A 142 -6.34 -6.52 21.30
CA ILE A 142 -7.38 -5.75 20.62
C ILE A 142 -8.76 -6.24 21.07
N GLY A 143 -9.73 -5.35 21.06
CA GLY A 143 -11.12 -5.68 21.37
C GLY A 143 -11.44 -5.73 22.88
N ALA A 144 -12.72 -5.93 23.17
CA ALA A 144 -13.24 -6.06 24.52
C ALA A 144 -12.82 -7.36 25.20
N GLN A 145 -12.55 -8.41 24.43
CA GLN A 145 -12.06 -9.70 24.93
C GLN A 145 -10.54 -9.73 25.15
N GLY A 146 -9.81 -8.72 24.64
CA GLY A 146 -8.37 -8.65 24.76
C GLY A 146 -7.64 -9.76 23.99
N GLU A 147 -8.17 -10.15 22.83
CA GLU A 147 -7.53 -11.12 21.94
C GLU A 147 -6.21 -10.54 21.42
N SER A 148 -5.17 -11.36 21.29
CA SER A 148 -3.89 -10.82 20.82
C SER A 148 -3.97 -10.40 19.36
N GLY A 149 -3.27 -9.32 19.01
CA GLY A 149 -3.20 -8.89 17.61
C GLY A 149 -2.61 -9.96 16.68
N TYR A 150 -1.77 -10.85 17.23
CA TYR A 150 -1.23 -12.00 16.50
C TYR A 150 -2.32 -13.04 16.16
N GLU A 151 -3.17 -13.42 17.12
CA GLU A 151 -4.27 -14.37 16.89
C GLU A 151 -5.29 -13.82 15.87
N ILE A 152 -5.64 -12.53 15.99
CA ILE A 152 -6.52 -11.86 15.03
C ILE A 152 -5.90 -11.86 13.62
N LEU A 153 -4.59 -11.57 13.53
CA LEU A 153 -3.85 -11.61 12.27
C LEU A 153 -3.91 -13.02 11.64
N GLU A 154 -3.62 -14.08 12.40
CA GLU A 154 -3.66 -15.46 11.89
C GLU A 154 -5.06 -15.83 11.38
N LYS A 155 -6.09 -15.48 12.16
CA LYS A 155 -7.50 -15.76 11.84
C LYS A 155 -7.94 -15.09 10.54
N LEU A 156 -7.64 -13.81 10.37
CA LEU A 156 -7.96 -13.07 9.14
C LEU A 156 -7.11 -13.54 7.95
N ALA A 157 -5.80 -13.73 8.16
CA ALA A 157 -4.88 -14.19 7.11
C ALA A 157 -5.25 -15.57 6.56
N ALA A 158 -5.83 -16.46 7.37
CA ALA A 158 -6.29 -17.78 6.93
C ALA A 158 -7.47 -17.72 5.93
N LYS A 159 -8.22 -16.62 5.90
CA LYS A 159 -9.41 -16.44 5.05
C LYS A 159 -9.22 -15.43 3.92
N ALA A 160 -8.28 -14.49 4.07
CA ALA A 160 -8.05 -13.43 3.11
C ALA A 160 -7.65 -13.96 1.71
N LYS A 161 -8.21 -13.37 0.65
CA LYS A 161 -7.83 -13.67 -0.75
C LYS A 161 -6.44 -13.17 -1.10
N ALA A 162 -6.01 -12.09 -0.46
CA ALA A 162 -4.69 -11.48 -0.59
C ALA A 162 -4.37 -10.70 0.68
N ILE A 163 -3.08 -10.64 1.03
CA ILE A 163 -2.58 -9.98 2.23
C ILE A 163 -1.56 -8.92 1.82
N PHE A 164 -1.75 -7.70 2.31
CA PHE A 164 -0.91 -6.54 2.02
C PHE A 164 -0.34 -5.99 3.33
N ALA A 165 0.98 -6.02 3.48
CA ALA A 165 1.68 -5.34 4.55
C ALA A 165 1.87 -3.86 4.17
N VAL A 166 1.01 -2.99 4.70
CA VAL A 166 1.05 -1.55 4.45
C VAL A 166 1.95 -0.87 5.48
N GLY A 167 3.11 -0.41 5.01
CA GLY A 167 4.12 0.27 5.84
C GLY A 167 5.32 -0.60 6.19
N THR A 168 6.42 0.07 6.55
CA THR A 168 7.67 -0.61 6.97
C THR A 168 7.45 -1.45 8.24
N CYS A 169 6.52 -1.04 9.12
CA CYS A 169 6.17 -1.78 10.33
C CYS A 169 5.63 -3.18 10.03
N SER A 170 4.59 -3.30 9.20
CA SER A 170 4.04 -4.61 8.82
C SER A 170 4.94 -5.37 7.86
N SER A 171 5.66 -4.67 6.97
CA SER A 171 6.55 -5.32 6.01
C SER A 171 7.76 -5.98 6.68
N TYR A 172 8.40 -5.30 7.66
CA TYR A 172 9.72 -5.66 8.18
C TYR A 172 9.89 -5.45 9.70
N GLY A 173 8.84 -5.11 10.44
CA GLY A 173 8.89 -4.84 11.88
C GLY A 173 9.10 -3.37 12.27
N GLY A 174 9.60 -2.51 11.36
CA GLY A 174 9.62 -1.05 11.56
C GLY A 174 10.38 -0.54 12.79
N ILE A 175 9.92 0.60 13.34
CA ILE A 175 10.63 1.31 14.41
C ILE A 175 10.64 0.53 15.72
N GLN A 176 9.56 -0.19 16.04
CA GLN A 176 9.45 -1.02 17.23
C GLN A 176 10.37 -2.26 17.18
N ALA A 177 10.71 -2.74 15.99
CA ALA A 177 11.68 -3.82 15.81
C ALA A 177 13.15 -3.33 15.77
N ALA A 178 13.39 -2.02 15.78
CA ALA A 178 14.73 -1.48 15.86
C ALA A 178 15.41 -1.90 17.19
N TYR A 179 16.74 -2.01 17.18
CA TYR A 179 17.49 -2.37 18.39
C TYR A 179 17.10 -1.48 19.59
N PRO A 180 16.77 -2.04 20.77
CA PRO A 180 16.93 -3.45 21.16
C PRO A 180 15.71 -4.37 20.96
N ASN A 181 14.64 -3.93 20.27
CA ASN A 181 13.39 -4.67 20.04
C ASN A 181 12.76 -5.25 21.33
N PRO A 182 12.34 -4.40 22.28
CA PRO A 182 11.84 -4.85 23.58
C PRO A 182 10.54 -5.66 23.48
N SER A 183 9.71 -5.41 22.46
CA SER A 183 8.45 -6.11 22.22
C SER A 183 8.59 -7.37 21.37
N LYS A 184 9.81 -7.67 20.89
CA LYS A 184 10.09 -8.75 19.93
C LYS A 184 9.16 -8.70 18.70
N THR A 185 8.85 -7.48 18.26
CA THR A 185 7.99 -7.24 17.09
C THR A 185 8.76 -7.58 15.81
N CYS A 186 8.07 -8.14 14.82
CA CYS A 186 8.63 -8.49 13.52
C CYS A 186 7.66 -8.14 12.36
N GLY A 187 8.08 -8.37 11.11
CA GLY A 187 7.21 -8.21 9.95
C GLY A 187 6.20 -9.36 9.85
N ILE A 188 5.00 -9.12 9.31
CA ILE A 188 3.93 -10.12 9.30
C ILE A 188 4.27 -11.36 8.46
N SER A 189 5.13 -11.22 7.44
CA SER A 189 5.60 -12.36 6.63
C SER A 189 6.50 -13.34 7.40
N GLU A 190 7.03 -12.94 8.56
CA GLU A 190 7.86 -13.82 9.38
C GLU A 190 7.03 -14.82 10.19
N VAL A 191 5.73 -14.54 10.36
CA VAL A 191 4.81 -15.35 11.17
C VAL A 191 3.69 -15.97 10.35
N LEU A 192 3.43 -15.47 9.14
CA LEU A 192 2.43 -16.00 8.23
C LEU A 192 3.03 -16.96 7.20
N SER A 193 2.32 -18.05 6.94
CA SER A 193 2.66 -19.00 5.86
C SER A 193 2.22 -18.51 4.47
N GLN A 194 1.22 -17.65 4.44
CA GLN A 194 0.60 -17.09 3.25
C GLN A 194 1.52 -16.06 2.61
N LYS A 195 1.39 -15.89 1.30
CA LYS A 195 2.14 -14.88 0.59
C LYS A 195 1.65 -13.48 0.94
N VAL A 196 2.55 -12.63 1.42
CA VAL A 196 2.29 -11.22 1.77
C VAL A 196 2.91 -10.31 0.70
N VAL A 197 2.14 -9.31 0.25
CA VAL A 197 2.65 -8.22 -0.58
C VAL A 197 3.14 -7.09 0.31
N ASN A 198 4.42 -6.74 0.22
CA ASN A 198 5.01 -5.68 1.03
C ASN A 198 4.88 -4.32 0.32
N ILE A 199 4.25 -3.36 0.97
CA ILE A 199 4.14 -1.96 0.52
C ILE A 199 4.88 -1.09 1.55
N PRO A 200 6.24 -1.12 1.58
CA PRO A 200 6.99 -0.43 2.62
C PRO A 200 7.09 1.10 2.40
N GLY A 201 7.46 1.78 3.49
CA GLY A 201 7.47 3.24 3.62
C GLY A 201 6.99 3.62 5.02
N CYS A 202 7.40 4.79 5.54
CA CYS A 202 7.03 5.25 6.88
C CYS A 202 6.48 6.70 6.84
N PRO A 203 5.27 6.91 6.30
CA PRO A 203 4.40 5.90 5.66
C PRO A 203 4.73 5.68 4.17
N PRO A 204 4.18 4.63 3.52
CA PRO A 204 4.19 4.51 2.07
C PRO A 204 3.39 5.66 1.46
N SER A 205 3.68 6.06 0.21
CA SER A 205 2.84 7.03 -0.48
C SER A 205 1.43 6.48 -0.65
N ASP A 206 0.43 7.36 -0.53
CA ASP A 206 -0.97 7.14 -0.89
C ASP A 206 -1.08 6.42 -2.24
N VAL A 207 -0.34 6.89 -3.25
CA VAL A 207 -0.29 6.29 -4.59
C VAL A 207 0.14 4.81 -4.55
N ASN A 208 1.14 4.45 -3.76
CA ASN A 208 1.61 3.06 -3.69
C ASN A 208 0.59 2.14 -3.02
N ILE A 209 -0.12 2.66 -2.01
CA ILE A 209 -1.18 1.93 -1.31
C ILE A 209 -2.35 1.68 -2.26
N ILE A 210 -2.98 2.75 -2.77
CA ILE A 210 -4.19 2.66 -3.58
C ILE A 210 -3.93 1.88 -4.88
N THR A 211 -2.80 2.13 -5.55
CA THR A 211 -2.52 1.52 -6.85
C THR A 211 -2.28 0.01 -6.72
N THR A 212 -1.64 -0.42 -5.64
CA THR A 212 -1.38 -1.85 -5.39
C THR A 212 -2.67 -2.59 -5.03
N LEU A 213 -3.53 -2.00 -4.19
CA LEU A 213 -4.83 -2.57 -3.86
C LEU A 213 -5.73 -2.63 -5.11
N SER A 214 -5.80 -1.54 -5.89
CA SER A 214 -6.61 -1.47 -7.11
C SER A 214 -6.13 -2.45 -8.19
N PHE A 215 -4.82 -2.74 -8.27
CA PHE A 215 -4.32 -3.80 -9.17
C PHE A 215 -4.98 -5.14 -8.85
N PHE A 216 -5.01 -5.52 -7.56
CA PHE A 216 -5.66 -6.76 -7.16
C PHE A 216 -7.18 -6.72 -7.38
N ALA A 217 -7.84 -5.60 -7.10
CA ALA A 217 -9.27 -5.44 -7.34
C ALA A 217 -9.64 -5.66 -8.83
N LEU A 218 -8.83 -5.10 -9.74
CA LEU A 218 -9.01 -5.24 -11.19
C LEU A 218 -8.80 -6.68 -11.66
N PHE A 219 -7.68 -7.28 -11.31
CA PHE A 219 -7.23 -8.51 -11.97
C PHE A 219 -7.45 -9.78 -11.12
N GLY A 220 -7.66 -9.65 -9.82
CA GLY A 220 -7.76 -10.78 -8.88
C GLY A 220 -6.47 -11.58 -8.74
N VAL A 221 -5.35 -11.01 -9.14
CA VAL A 221 -4.01 -11.59 -9.05
C VAL A 221 -3.05 -10.56 -8.45
N LEU A 222 -1.97 -11.03 -7.83
CA LEU A 222 -0.95 -10.14 -7.28
C LEU A 222 -0.10 -9.53 -8.40
N PRO A 223 0.42 -8.29 -8.23
CA PRO A 223 1.33 -7.70 -9.20
C PRO A 223 2.67 -8.46 -9.25
N GLU A 224 3.50 -8.11 -10.24
CA GLU A 224 4.90 -8.53 -10.24
C GLU A 224 5.59 -8.02 -8.97
N LEU A 225 6.22 -8.94 -8.23
CA LEU A 225 6.91 -8.63 -6.98
C LEU A 225 8.41 -8.94 -7.12
N ASP A 226 9.24 -8.13 -6.47
CA ASP A 226 10.66 -8.41 -6.31
C ASP A 226 10.93 -9.49 -5.25
N GLU A 227 12.21 -9.76 -5.00
CA GLU A 227 12.67 -10.77 -4.02
C GLU A 227 12.25 -10.46 -2.58
N GLN A 228 11.92 -9.20 -2.27
CA GLN A 228 11.41 -8.77 -0.96
C GLN A 228 9.87 -8.68 -0.93
N ASN A 229 9.20 -9.29 -1.91
CA ASN A 229 7.75 -9.28 -2.12
C ASN A 229 7.15 -7.87 -2.31
N ARG A 230 7.92 -6.90 -2.82
CA ARG A 230 7.42 -5.55 -3.10
C ARG A 230 6.98 -5.39 -4.55
N PRO A 231 5.90 -4.64 -4.86
CA PRO A 231 5.50 -4.37 -6.23
C PRO A 231 6.61 -3.70 -7.06
N VAL A 232 7.07 -4.37 -8.13
CA VAL A 232 8.20 -3.90 -8.96
C VAL A 232 7.93 -2.52 -9.56
N TRP A 233 6.69 -2.21 -9.91
CA TRP A 233 6.31 -0.92 -10.48
C TRP A 233 6.61 0.27 -9.56
N ALA A 234 6.60 0.06 -8.24
CA ALA A 234 6.84 1.08 -7.22
C ALA A 234 8.26 0.99 -6.62
N TYR A 235 8.79 -0.23 -6.45
CA TYR A 235 10.01 -0.47 -5.69
C TYR A 235 11.16 -1.05 -6.54
N GLY A 236 11.01 -1.16 -7.87
CA GLY A 236 12.02 -1.76 -8.75
C GLY A 236 13.25 -0.90 -9.04
N LYS A 237 13.30 0.35 -8.56
CA LYS A 237 14.44 1.27 -8.72
C LYS A 237 14.80 1.93 -7.39
N CYS A 238 16.08 2.24 -7.20
CA CYS A 238 16.48 3.06 -6.06
C CYS A 238 16.09 4.53 -6.27
N LEU A 239 15.93 5.27 -5.17
CA LEU A 239 15.57 6.69 -5.20
C LEU A 239 16.58 7.52 -6.01
N HIS A 240 17.87 7.19 -5.88
CA HIS A 240 18.95 7.92 -6.55
C HIS A 240 18.84 7.88 -8.07
N ASP A 241 18.39 6.77 -8.65
CA ASP A 241 18.24 6.63 -10.10
C ASP A 241 17.17 7.54 -10.71
N MET A 242 16.24 8.03 -9.89
CA MET A 242 15.14 8.89 -10.29
C MET A 242 15.25 10.31 -9.71
N CYS A 243 16.31 10.60 -8.96
CA CYS A 243 16.46 11.85 -8.21
C CYS A 243 16.79 13.03 -9.13
N GLU A 244 16.09 14.15 -8.96
CA GLU A 244 16.34 15.39 -9.70
C GLU A 244 17.73 15.99 -9.43
N ARG A 245 18.36 15.64 -8.31
CA ARG A 245 19.73 16.08 -7.97
C ARG A 245 20.82 15.15 -8.48
N LYS A 246 20.49 14.10 -9.26
CA LYS A 246 21.46 13.11 -9.78
C LYS A 246 22.59 13.76 -10.60
N ALA A 247 22.27 14.71 -11.48
CA ALA A 247 23.30 15.42 -12.25
C ALA A 247 24.30 16.19 -11.36
N LYS A 248 23.85 16.70 -10.20
CA LYS A 248 24.74 17.36 -9.22
C LYS A 248 25.67 16.34 -8.55
N PHE A 249 25.17 15.15 -8.23
CA PHE A 249 25.99 14.04 -7.75
C PHE A 249 27.08 13.67 -8.76
N GLU A 250 26.70 13.47 -10.03
CA GLU A 250 27.64 13.10 -11.11
C GLU A 250 28.69 14.18 -11.39
N SER A 251 28.34 15.45 -11.16
CA SER A 251 29.24 16.60 -11.33
C SER A 251 30.10 16.90 -10.10
N GLY A 252 29.99 16.11 -9.02
CA GLY A 252 30.73 16.35 -7.78
C GLY A 252 30.26 17.56 -6.96
N ILE A 253 29.04 18.06 -7.22
CA ILE A 253 28.46 19.22 -6.54
C ILE A 253 27.64 18.73 -5.34
N PHE A 254 28.24 18.80 -4.16
CA PHE A 254 27.65 18.31 -2.92
C PHE A 254 27.39 19.46 -1.93
N ALA A 255 26.32 19.32 -1.16
CA ALA A 255 26.15 20.05 0.09
C ALA A 255 27.14 19.50 1.12
N GLU A 256 27.78 20.36 1.89
CA GLU A 256 28.65 19.96 3.01
C GLU A 256 27.93 20.11 4.35
N HIS A 257 27.05 21.11 4.47
CA HIS A 257 26.23 21.36 5.65
C HIS A 257 24.81 21.80 5.25
N PHE A 258 23.85 21.62 6.15
CA PHE A 258 22.55 22.27 5.99
C PHE A 258 22.73 23.79 5.91
N ASP A 259 21.91 24.44 5.07
CA ASP A 259 21.88 25.89 4.87
C ASP A 259 23.13 26.54 4.22
N ASP A 260 24.09 25.76 3.72
CA ASP A 260 25.19 26.30 2.92
C ASP A 260 24.72 26.79 1.52
N GLU A 261 25.56 27.60 0.86
CA GLU A 261 25.23 28.15 -0.47
C GLU A 261 25.03 27.04 -1.51
N ALA A 262 25.70 25.90 -1.38
CA ALA A 262 25.51 24.76 -2.27
C ALA A 262 24.11 24.15 -2.11
N THR A 263 23.64 23.98 -0.87
CA THR A 263 22.32 23.45 -0.50
C THR A 263 21.21 24.36 -1.02
N LYS A 264 21.35 25.69 -0.84
CA LYS A 264 20.41 26.68 -1.39
C LYS A 264 20.31 26.61 -2.92
N ASN A 265 21.41 26.23 -3.58
CA ASN A 265 21.48 26.04 -5.04
C ASN A 265 21.19 24.59 -5.48
N GLY A 266 20.57 23.78 -4.62
CA GLY A 266 20.09 22.44 -4.96
C GLY A 266 21.20 21.39 -5.13
N ALA A 267 22.36 21.56 -4.48
CA ALA A 267 23.43 20.58 -4.50
C ALA A 267 22.98 19.19 -3.99
N CYS A 268 23.72 18.15 -4.36
CA CYS A 268 23.42 16.79 -3.94
C CYS A 268 23.62 16.62 -2.42
N LEU A 269 22.68 15.94 -1.77
CA LEU A 269 22.66 15.74 -0.31
C LEU A 269 23.42 14.49 0.15
N PHE A 270 24.21 13.86 -0.72
CA PHE A 270 24.90 12.60 -0.42
C PHE A 270 25.84 12.72 0.79
N LYS A 271 26.68 13.77 0.84
CA LYS A 271 27.64 13.98 1.92
C LYS A 271 27.01 14.30 3.28
N ILE A 272 25.79 14.84 3.28
CA ILE A 272 25.02 15.10 4.50
C ILE A 272 24.08 13.95 4.87
N GLY A 273 24.31 12.76 4.31
CA GLY A 273 23.72 11.52 4.80
C GLY A 273 22.54 10.99 3.99
N CYS A 274 22.29 11.48 2.78
CA CYS A 274 21.22 10.94 1.93
C CYS A 274 21.36 9.42 1.73
N LYS A 275 20.27 8.68 1.97
CA LYS A 275 20.24 7.22 1.81
C LYS A 275 19.67 6.77 0.46
N GLY A 276 19.31 7.72 -0.40
CA GLY A 276 18.70 7.46 -1.71
C GLY A 276 19.38 6.40 -2.59
N PRO A 277 20.74 6.28 -2.62
CA PRO A 277 21.41 5.23 -3.39
C PRO A 277 21.12 3.79 -2.93
N TYR A 278 20.67 3.61 -1.69
CA TYR A 278 20.43 2.30 -1.07
C TYR A 278 18.95 2.03 -0.78
N THR A 279 18.07 3.00 -1.06
CA THR A 279 16.64 2.93 -0.74
C THR A 279 15.83 2.76 -2.02
N TYR A 280 14.96 1.75 -2.04
CA TYR A 280 14.07 1.45 -3.17
C TYR A 280 12.67 1.95 -2.87
N ASN A 281 12.21 2.92 -3.65
CA ASN A 281 10.87 3.52 -3.60
C ASN A 281 10.72 4.46 -4.82
N ASN A 282 9.53 4.96 -5.08
CA ASN A 282 9.23 5.86 -6.21
C ASN A 282 8.98 7.32 -5.80
N CYS A 283 9.39 7.74 -4.58
CA CYS A 283 9.20 9.10 -4.05
C CYS A 283 9.56 10.23 -5.04
N PRO A 284 10.64 10.20 -5.84
CA PRO A 284 10.98 11.29 -6.74
C PRO A 284 9.99 11.37 -7.92
N LYS A 285 9.36 10.25 -8.28
CA LYS A 285 8.40 10.13 -9.38
C LYS A 285 6.98 10.49 -8.95
N VAL A 286 6.51 9.94 -7.83
CA VAL A 286 5.12 10.13 -7.37
C VAL A 286 4.99 11.24 -6.34
N LYS A 287 6.07 11.59 -5.64
CA LYS A 287 6.09 12.60 -4.57
C LYS A 287 5.04 12.29 -3.47
N PHE A 288 4.78 13.25 -2.60
CA PHE A 288 3.78 13.17 -1.52
C PHE A 288 2.87 14.39 -1.58
N ASN A 289 1.63 14.20 -1.09
CA ASN A 289 0.61 15.25 -0.92
C ASN A 289 0.31 15.98 -2.24
N ALA A 290 -0.48 15.37 -3.13
CA ALA A 290 -0.80 15.96 -4.45
C ALA A 290 0.43 16.27 -5.31
N LYS A 291 1.42 15.36 -5.27
CA LYS A 291 2.73 15.51 -5.92
C LYS A 291 3.49 16.80 -5.54
N THR A 292 3.21 17.40 -4.38
CA THR A 292 3.81 18.66 -3.96
C THR A 292 5.32 18.53 -3.78
N SER A 293 5.76 17.58 -2.94
CA SER A 293 7.18 17.45 -2.59
C SER A 293 7.58 16.03 -2.20
N TRP A 294 8.86 15.82 -1.95
CA TRP A 294 9.44 14.64 -1.34
C TRP A 294 10.71 15.05 -0.56
N PRO A 295 11.25 14.23 0.35
CA PRO A 295 12.32 14.66 1.28
C PRO A 295 13.47 15.44 0.64
N VAL A 296 14.05 14.95 -0.45
CA VAL A 296 15.21 15.60 -1.10
C VAL A 296 14.80 16.90 -1.81
N ALA A 297 13.59 16.99 -2.37
CA ALA A 297 13.08 18.25 -2.90
C ALA A 297 12.97 19.32 -1.79
N ALA A 298 12.61 18.90 -0.57
CA ALA A 298 12.55 19.77 0.61
C ALA A 298 13.92 20.02 1.26
N GLY A 299 15.02 19.46 0.74
CA GLY A 299 16.38 19.69 1.24
C GLY A 299 16.86 18.69 2.29
N HIS A 300 16.17 17.58 2.50
CA HIS A 300 16.60 16.50 3.41
C HIS A 300 16.91 15.20 2.67
N GLY A 301 18.06 14.61 2.96
CA GLY A 301 18.56 13.36 2.36
C GLY A 301 17.88 12.09 2.87
#